data_AF-A0A7S4BPH3-F1
#
_entry.id   AF-A0A7S4BPH3-F1
#
_cell.length_a   1.000
_cell.length_b   1.000
_cell.length_c   1.000
_cell.angle_alpha   90.00
_cell.angle_beta   90.00
_cell.angle_gamma   90.00
#
_symmetry.space_group_name_H-M   'P 1'
#
loop_
_entity.id
_entity.type
_entity.pdbx_description
1 polymer ?
#
loop_
_entity_poly.entity_id
_entity_poly.type
_entity_poly.pdbx_seq_one_letter_code
_entity_poly.pdbx_strand_id
1 'polypeptide(L)'
;ADASSPAPSLDAQDEMPKEADSSAIADAATYPSDCPSPRRPYHVLLTASSGQYQFWQTRIFHHHYLRMRAMDRCGEVGGFTRLLTLPEGRAEDSLSDEMRTIVVAELKKGEDLGFVVLNRPHSVVVALGRGDLVIPEEYILVCETDHLFLKVIPNLASADEAVGYPFHYMVPTRNAITRAIVRKFAGEAFYSQVQQVGPSPVLMTFSSLRRVASEWEDVSFALKRDAEADAEFGWMLEMWGYSVAAAKVGIRHKLLNDFQVESSSQFGNDITKNGVPNYYILHYTFSHEYSAEGVAMLDSKHGDWQFDKRQYQRVLPRSLPPPPRCVFEGAWTLWQLLHDAIVALPDWPDGAF
;
A
#
# COMPACT_ATOMS: atom_id res chain seq x y z
N ALA A 1 -49.32 -34.97 25.11
CA ALA A 1 -49.53 -33.52 25.00
C ALA A 1 -48.15 -32.87 25.15
N ASP A 2 -47.22 -33.15 24.24
CA ASP A 2 -47.11 -32.59 22.89
C ASP A 2 -47.06 -31.07 22.89
N ALA A 3 -45.84 -30.55 22.76
CA ALA A 3 -45.53 -29.30 22.08
C ALA A 3 -44.03 -29.28 21.75
N SER A 4 -43.66 -29.97 20.66
CA SER A 4 -42.48 -29.61 19.89
C SER A 4 -42.76 -28.30 19.16
N SER A 5 -41.83 -27.35 19.20
CA SER A 5 -41.67 -26.33 18.18
C SER A 5 -40.24 -25.79 18.20
N PRO A 6 -39.70 -25.41 17.02
CA PRO A 6 -38.30 -25.62 16.68
C PRO A 6 -37.43 -24.36 16.81
N ALA A 7 -36.13 -24.57 16.92
CA ALA A 7 -35.11 -23.54 16.80
C ALA A 7 -35.09 -22.93 15.39
N PRO A 8 -34.86 -21.62 15.23
CA PRO A 8 -34.72 -21.02 13.91
C PRO A 8 -33.34 -21.35 13.33
N SER A 9 -33.35 -22.00 12.17
CA SER A 9 -32.21 -22.15 11.27
C SER A 9 -31.85 -20.79 10.67
N LEU A 10 -30.62 -20.33 10.90
CA LEU A 10 -30.01 -19.22 10.17
C LEU A 10 -28.94 -19.81 9.24
N ASP A 11 -29.41 -20.48 8.18
CA ASP A 11 -28.64 -20.61 6.96
C ASP A 11 -28.84 -19.32 6.16
N ALA A 12 -27.93 -18.38 6.34
CA ALA A 12 -27.71 -17.28 5.41
C ALA A 12 -26.23 -17.34 5.03
N GLN A 13 -25.95 -18.09 3.98
CA GLN A 13 -24.67 -18.02 3.28
C GLN A 13 -24.62 -16.65 2.60
N ASP A 14 -23.89 -15.70 3.20
CA ASP A 14 -23.43 -14.51 2.49
C ASP A 14 -22.37 -14.96 1.47
N GLU A 15 -22.79 -15.27 0.25
CA GLU A 15 -21.88 -15.48 -0.86
C GLU A 15 -21.20 -14.14 -1.21
N MET A 16 -19.88 -14.09 -1.01
CA MET A 16 -19.03 -13.06 -1.60
C MET A 16 -19.18 -13.07 -3.13
N PRO A 17 -19.36 -11.91 -3.79
CA PRO A 17 -19.45 -11.88 -5.24
C PRO A 17 -18.09 -12.26 -5.83
N LYS A 18 -18.06 -13.40 -6.54
CA LYS A 18 -16.97 -13.73 -7.47
C LYS A 18 -16.92 -12.68 -8.58
N GLU A 19 -15.71 -12.23 -8.92
CA GLU A 19 -15.48 -11.31 -10.04
C GLU A 19 -16.07 -11.88 -11.32
N ALA A 20 -17.11 -11.22 -11.83
CA ALA A 20 -17.67 -11.51 -13.13
C ALA A 20 -16.84 -10.81 -14.21
N ASP A 21 -16.38 -11.59 -15.18
CA ASP A 21 -15.69 -11.14 -16.39
C ASP A 21 -16.59 -10.17 -17.18
N SER A 22 -16.31 -8.86 -17.12
CA SER A 22 -17.16 -7.83 -17.72
C SER A 22 -16.64 -7.40 -19.10
N SER A 23 -16.94 -8.19 -20.12
CA SER A 23 -16.91 -7.74 -21.52
C SER A 23 -18.27 -7.22 -22.02
N ALA A 24 -19.09 -6.70 -21.11
CA ALA A 24 -20.37 -6.08 -21.45
C ALA A 24 -20.22 -4.55 -21.51
N ILE A 25 -20.54 -3.98 -22.67
CA ILE A 25 -20.63 -2.55 -22.93
C ILE A 25 -21.54 -1.93 -21.87
N ALA A 26 -20.97 -1.11 -20.99
CA ALA A 26 -21.68 -0.51 -19.86
C ALA A 26 -22.74 0.47 -20.37
N ASP A 27 -24.00 0.20 -20.03
CA ASP A 27 -25.04 1.22 -20.00
C ASP A 27 -24.57 2.39 -19.11
N ALA A 28 -24.87 3.62 -19.53
CA ALA A 28 -24.47 4.84 -18.84
C ALA A 28 -25.08 4.88 -17.43
N ALA A 29 -24.36 4.36 -16.45
CA ALA A 29 -24.73 4.46 -15.04
C ALA A 29 -24.95 5.94 -14.70
N THR A 30 -26.17 6.28 -14.28
CA THR A 30 -26.51 7.62 -13.80
C THR A 30 -25.93 7.81 -12.41
N TYR A 31 -24.72 8.37 -12.35
CA TYR A 31 -24.06 8.74 -11.10
C TYR A 31 -24.73 9.97 -10.46
N PRO A 32 -24.59 10.16 -9.13
CA PRO A 32 -24.99 11.38 -8.45
C PRO A 32 -24.42 12.65 -9.12
N SER A 33 -25.20 13.73 -9.15
CA SER A 33 -24.82 14.98 -9.84
C SER A 33 -23.63 15.71 -9.21
N ASP A 34 -23.28 15.37 -7.97
CA ASP A 34 -22.11 15.88 -7.25
C ASP A 34 -20.81 15.13 -7.59
N CYS A 35 -20.88 14.03 -8.36
CA CYS A 35 -19.71 13.31 -8.82
C CYS A 35 -18.97 14.06 -9.95
N PRO A 36 -17.62 14.03 -9.98
CA PRO A 36 -16.82 14.64 -11.06
C PRO A 36 -17.25 14.19 -12.45
N SER A 37 -17.32 15.09 -13.43
CA SER A 37 -17.60 14.80 -14.85
C SER A 37 -16.58 15.49 -15.77
N PRO A 38 -15.89 14.75 -16.68
CA PRO A 38 -15.98 13.32 -16.89
C PRO A 38 -15.46 12.52 -15.68
N ARG A 39 -15.91 11.27 -15.56
CA ARG A 39 -15.37 10.33 -14.55
C ARG A 39 -13.91 10.04 -14.87
N ARG A 40 -13.08 9.89 -13.83
CA ARG A 40 -11.65 9.59 -13.96
C ARG A 40 -11.29 8.41 -13.06
N PRO A 41 -11.72 7.19 -13.40
CA PRO A 41 -11.41 6.03 -12.58
C PRO A 41 -9.90 5.76 -12.55
N TYR A 42 -9.45 5.14 -11.47
CA TYR A 42 -8.07 4.71 -11.27
C TYR A 42 -8.01 3.24 -10.88
N HIS A 43 -6.97 2.56 -11.34
CA HIS A 43 -6.67 1.18 -10.98
C HIS A 43 -5.82 1.11 -9.72
N VAL A 44 -6.05 0.14 -8.84
CA VAL A 44 -5.19 -0.10 -7.67
C VAL A 44 -4.12 -1.12 -8.03
N LEU A 45 -2.85 -0.73 -7.97
CA LEU A 45 -1.70 -1.61 -8.12
C LEU A 45 -1.07 -1.86 -6.76
N LEU A 46 -1.17 -3.09 -6.26
CA LEU A 46 -0.55 -3.49 -5.02
C LEU A 46 0.80 -4.17 -5.30
N THR A 47 1.90 -3.56 -4.86
CA THR A 47 3.21 -4.21 -4.92
C THR A 47 3.37 -5.16 -3.73
N ALA A 48 3.68 -6.43 -3.99
CA ALA A 48 3.81 -7.46 -2.98
C ALA A 48 5.00 -8.38 -3.28
N SER A 49 5.52 -9.02 -2.24
CA SER A 49 6.51 -10.10 -2.36
C SER A 49 5.92 -11.39 -1.82
N SER A 50 6.45 -12.53 -2.25
CA SER A 50 6.00 -13.83 -1.77
C SER A 50 6.29 -14.04 -0.28
N GLY A 51 5.57 -14.98 0.33
CA GLY A 51 5.77 -15.41 1.71
C GLY A 51 4.69 -14.93 2.69
N GLN A 52 4.60 -15.61 3.83
CA GLN A 52 3.48 -15.45 4.77
C GLN A 52 3.31 -14.02 5.26
N TYR A 53 4.40 -13.31 5.52
CA TYR A 53 4.39 -11.93 5.95
C TYR A 53 3.57 -11.04 5.01
N GLN A 54 3.83 -11.11 3.71
CA GLN A 54 3.17 -10.30 2.70
C GLN A 54 1.82 -10.89 2.28
N PHE A 55 1.65 -12.21 2.38
CA PHE A 55 0.40 -12.90 2.10
C PHE A 55 -0.76 -12.35 2.94
N TRP A 56 -0.64 -12.35 4.27
CA TRP A 56 -1.77 -11.90 5.12
C TRP A 56 -2.04 -10.41 4.96
N GLN A 57 -0.98 -9.60 4.78
CA GLN A 57 -1.10 -8.17 4.55
C GLN A 57 -1.83 -7.89 3.23
N THR A 58 -1.47 -8.59 2.15
CA THR A 58 -2.15 -8.51 0.84
C THR A 58 -3.63 -8.87 0.95
N ARG A 59 -3.95 -9.96 1.64
CA ARG A 59 -5.34 -10.41 1.81
C ARG A 59 -6.19 -9.39 2.56
N ILE A 60 -5.66 -8.80 3.64
CA ILE A 60 -6.33 -7.73 4.39
C ILE A 60 -6.45 -6.46 3.54
N PHE A 61 -5.40 -6.06 2.81
CA PHE A 61 -5.47 -4.93 1.89
C PHE A 61 -6.60 -5.12 0.88
N HIS A 62 -6.68 -6.31 0.26
CA HIS A 62 -7.69 -6.62 -0.74
C HIS A 62 -9.11 -6.54 -0.17
N HIS A 63 -9.33 -7.03 1.06
CA HIS A 63 -10.59 -6.85 1.78
C HIS A 63 -10.99 -5.37 1.91
N HIS A 64 -10.06 -4.50 2.30
CA HIS A 64 -10.31 -3.06 2.42
C HIS A 64 -10.49 -2.39 1.06
N TYR A 65 -9.80 -2.83 0.00
CA TYR A 65 -10.05 -2.40 -1.37
C TYR A 65 -11.49 -2.70 -1.80
N LEU A 66 -11.98 -3.92 -1.58
CA LEU A 66 -13.35 -4.31 -1.94
C LEU A 66 -14.38 -3.47 -1.19
N ARG A 67 -14.16 -3.20 0.11
CA ARG A 67 -15.01 -2.29 0.90
C ARG A 67 -14.98 -0.87 0.35
N MET A 68 -13.79 -0.35 0.04
CA MET A 68 -13.63 0.98 -0.55
C MET A 68 -14.39 1.10 -1.88
N ARG A 69 -14.25 0.11 -2.77
CA ARG A 69 -14.96 0.04 -4.06
C ARG A 69 -16.48 -0.03 -3.88
N ALA A 70 -16.97 -0.81 -2.93
CA ALA A 70 -18.40 -0.92 -2.64
C ALA A 70 -19.01 0.39 -2.08
N MET A 71 -18.21 1.17 -1.34
CA MET A 71 -18.63 2.48 -0.80
C MET A 71 -18.50 3.64 -1.80
N ASP A 72 -17.80 3.42 -2.92
CA ASP A 72 -17.55 4.47 -3.90
C ASP A 72 -18.79 4.75 -4.76
N ARG A 73 -19.55 5.76 -4.32
CA ARG A 73 -20.77 6.23 -4.99
C ARG A 73 -20.51 6.83 -6.38
N CYS A 74 -19.29 7.25 -6.66
CA CYS A 74 -18.97 7.89 -7.91
C CYS A 74 -18.31 6.91 -8.90
N GLY A 75 -17.71 5.81 -8.45
CA GLY A 75 -17.04 4.84 -9.30
C GLY A 75 -15.71 5.37 -9.88
N GLU A 76 -14.91 6.07 -9.06
CA GLU A 76 -13.48 6.31 -9.36
C GLU A 76 -12.59 5.12 -9.00
N VAL A 77 -12.99 4.29 -8.04
CA VAL A 77 -12.27 3.08 -7.65
C VAL A 77 -12.50 2.00 -8.71
N GLY A 78 -11.53 1.84 -9.61
CA GLY A 78 -11.56 0.87 -10.69
C GLY A 78 -11.07 -0.52 -10.27
N GLY A 79 -10.40 -1.20 -11.19
CA GLY A 79 -9.85 -2.53 -11.00
C GLY A 79 -8.71 -2.60 -9.99
N PHE A 80 -8.28 -3.83 -9.69
CA PHE A 80 -7.18 -4.14 -8.79
C PHE A 80 -6.23 -5.14 -9.44
N THR A 81 -4.92 -4.96 -9.21
CA THR A 81 -3.89 -5.91 -9.61
C THR A 81 -2.84 -6.03 -8.52
N ARG A 82 -2.55 -7.27 -8.12
CA ARG A 82 -1.37 -7.61 -7.32
C ARG A 82 -0.18 -7.84 -8.24
N LEU A 83 0.89 -7.07 -8.03
CA LEU A 83 2.19 -7.31 -8.66
C LEU A 83 3.06 -8.08 -7.67
N LEU A 84 3.16 -9.40 -7.87
CA LEU A 84 3.82 -10.33 -6.96
C LEU A 84 5.25 -10.61 -7.43
N THR A 85 6.23 -10.33 -6.56
CA THR A 85 7.59 -10.82 -6.74
C THR A 85 7.70 -12.22 -6.15
N LEU A 86 8.17 -13.18 -6.95
CA LEU A 86 8.25 -14.59 -6.58
C LEU A 86 9.63 -15.17 -6.92
N PRO A 87 10.34 -15.85 -6.00
CA PRO A 87 11.55 -16.58 -6.35
C PRO A 87 11.31 -17.60 -7.46
N GLU A 88 12.25 -17.72 -8.38
CA GLU A 88 12.17 -18.69 -9.47
C GLU A 88 11.98 -20.13 -8.93
N GLY A 89 10.99 -20.84 -9.48
CA GLY A 89 10.66 -22.21 -9.06
C GLY A 89 9.77 -22.34 -7.82
N ARG A 90 9.34 -21.24 -7.19
CA ARG A 90 8.26 -21.26 -6.18
C ARG A 90 6.89 -21.33 -6.86
N ALA A 91 5.95 -22.02 -6.22
CA ALA A 91 4.54 -21.96 -6.58
C ALA A 91 3.92 -20.65 -6.07
N GLU A 92 2.93 -20.15 -6.80
CA GLU A 92 2.08 -19.04 -6.36
C GLU A 92 1.29 -19.42 -5.11
N ASP A 93 0.94 -18.41 -4.31
CA ASP A 93 0.03 -18.58 -3.19
C ASP A 93 -1.44 -18.58 -3.66
N SER A 94 -2.34 -18.99 -2.78
CA SER A 94 -3.78 -19.08 -3.07
C SER A 94 -4.45 -17.74 -3.38
N LEU A 95 -3.78 -16.60 -3.13
CA LEU A 95 -4.38 -15.30 -3.43
C LEU A 95 -4.44 -15.05 -4.94
N SER A 96 -3.65 -15.76 -5.75
CA SER A 96 -3.77 -15.68 -7.22
C SER A 96 -5.12 -16.20 -7.73
N ASP A 97 -5.82 -17.03 -6.95
CA ASP A 97 -7.19 -17.48 -7.24
C ASP A 97 -8.24 -16.44 -6.79
N GLU A 98 -7.90 -15.55 -5.85
CA GLU A 98 -8.80 -14.56 -5.25
C GLU A 98 -8.72 -13.17 -5.92
N MET A 99 -7.58 -12.83 -6.51
CA MET A 99 -7.33 -11.51 -7.11
C MET A 99 -6.41 -11.61 -8.32
N ARG A 100 -6.62 -10.74 -9.32
CA ARG A 100 -5.72 -10.62 -10.46
C ARG A 100 -4.28 -10.43 -9.98
N THR A 101 -3.42 -11.38 -10.34
CA THR A 101 -2.01 -11.38 -9.98
C THR A 101 -1.13 -11.41 -11.23
N ILE A 102 -0.14 -10.53 -11.27
CA ILE A 102 0.96 -10.57 -12.23
C ILE A 102 2.20 -11.02 -11.48
N VAL A 103 2.79 -12.14 -11.90
CA VAL A 103 3.99 -12.69 -11.27
C VAL A 103 5.25 -12.23 -12.02
N VAL A 104 6.16 -11.62 -11.26
CA VAL A 104 7.51 -11.31 -11.72
C VAL A 104 8.51 -12.11 -10.90
N ALA A 105 9.46 -12.72 -11.59
CA ALA A 105 10.56 -13.41 -10.93
C ALA A 105 11.36 -12.40 -10.09
N GLU A 106 11.67 -12.75 -8.85
CA GLU A 106 12.59 -11.95 -8.04
C GLU A 106 13.98 -11.92 -8.68
N LEU A 107 14.67 -10.78 -8.49
CA LEU A 107 16.09 -10.64 -8.75
C LEU A 107 16.85 -11.78 -8.06
N LYS A 108 17.77 -12.41 -8.79
CA LYS A 108 18.54 -13.52 -8.23
C LYS A 108 19.44 -13.01 -7.13
N LYS A 109 19.82 -13.90 -6.21
CA LYS A 109 20.75 -13.57 -5.13
C LYS A 109 22.03 -12.94 -5.71
N GLY A 110 22.35 -11.72 -5.28
CA GLY A 110 23.50 -10.95 -5.75
C GLY A 110 23.16 -9.94 -6.85
N GLU A 111 22.09 -10.15 -7.62
CA GLU A 111 21.56 -9.13 -8.53
C GLU A 111 20.87 -8.02 -7.73
N ASP A 112 20.21 -8.36 -6.62
CA ASP A 112 19.58 -7.43 -5.68
C ASP A 112 20.57 -6.60 -4.83
N LEU A 113 21.88 -6.85 -4.95
CA LEU A 113 22.93 -6.19 -4.16
C LEU A 113 22.69 -6.30 -2.63
N GLY A 114 22.00 -7.36 -2.19
CA GLY A 114 21.59 -7.55 -0.80
C GLY A 114 20.49 -6.59 -0.32
N PHE A 115 19.79 -5.93 -1.25
CA PHE A 115 18.70 -5.00 -0.96
C PHE A 115 17.43 -5.42 -1.71
N VAL A 116 16.66 -6.29 -1.06
CA VAL A 116 15.45 -6.93 -1.63
C VAL A 116 14.40 -5.94 -2.14
N VAL A 117 14.41 -4.69 -1.65
CA VAL A 117 13.47 -3.64 -2.04
C VAL A 117 13.63 -3.27 -3.53
N LEU A 118 14.80 -3.53 -4.15
CA LEU A 118 14.99 -3.34 -5.59
C LEU A 118 14.05 -4.20 -6.46
N ASN A 119 13.48 -5.28 -5.91
CA ASN A 119 12.47 -6.05 -6.62
C ASN A 119 11.22 -5.22 -6.95
N ARG A 120 10.93 -4.15 -6.22
CA ARG A 120 9.75 -3.30 -6.46
C ARG A 120 9.83 -2.57 -7.79
N PRO A 121 10.80 -1.65 -8.05
CA PRO A 121 10.95 -1.04 -9.36
C PRO A 121 11.17 -2.08 -10.46
N HIS A 122 11.98 -3.10 -10.20
CA HIS A 122 12.25 -4.19 -11.15
C HIS A 122 10.96 -4.88 -11.62
N SER A 123 10.05 -5.19 -10.68
CA SER A 123 8.79 -5.85 -11.01
C SER A 123 7.89 -4.99 -11.90
N VAL A 124 7.88 -3.68 -11.69
CA VAL A 124 7.11 -2.74 -12.53
C VAL A 124 7.70 -2.70 -13.94
N VAL A 125 9.03 -2.57 -14.06
CA VAL A 125 9.71 -2.55 -15.37
C VAL A 125 9.48 -3.85 -16.14
N VAL A 126 9.65 -4.99 -15.49
CA VAL A 126 9.46 -6.30 -16.12
C VAL A 126 8.01 -6.52 -16.54
N ALA A 127 7.04 -6.21 -15.69
CA ALA A 127 5.62 -6.38 -16.01
C ALA A 127 5.17 -5.45 -17.16
N LEU A 128 5.69 -4.22 -17.21
CA LEU A 128 5.48 -3.32 -18.35
C LEU A 128 6.15 -3.83 -19.63
N GLY A 129 7.38 -4.32 -19.54
CA GLY A 129 8.14 -4.82 -20.68
C GLY A 129 7.57 -6.10 -21.30
N ARG A 130 6.97 -6.98 -20.48
CA ARG A 130 6.23 -8.17 -20.95
C ARG A 130 4.88 -7.82 -21.58
N GLY A 131 4.31 -6.67 -21.23
CA GLY A 131 2.97 -6.27 -21.64
C GLY A 131 1.84 -6.84 -20.76
N ASP A 132 2.18 -7.50 -19.64
CA ASP A 132 1.20 -8.13 -18.73
C ASP A 132 0.47 -7.09 -17.88
N LEU A 133 1.14 -5.97 -17.56
CA LEU A 133 0.54 -4.85 -16.82
C LEU A 133 -0.36 -4.02 -17.75
N VAL A 134 -1.51 -4.60 -18.10
CA VAL A 134 -2.59 -3.92 -18.82
C VAL A 134 -3.56 -3.33 -17.80
N ILE A 135 -3.75 -2.01 -17.88
CA ILE A 135 -4.65 -1.24 -17.03
C ILE A 135 -5.68 -0.55 -17.94
N PRO A 136 -6.99 -0.81 -17.78
CA PRO A 136 -8.01 -0.16 -18.58
C PRO A 136 -8.27 1.29 -18.16
N GLU A 137 -8.03 1.63 -16.89
CA GLU A 137 -8.15 2.99 -16.37
C GLU A 137 -6.99 3.89 -16.81
N GLU A 138 -7.25 5.20 -16.94
CA GLU A 138 -6.21 6.19 -17.26
C GLU A 138 -5.25 6.44 -16.08
N TYR A 139 -5.75 6.23 -14.86
CA TYR A 139 -5.02 6.51 -13.62
C TYR A 139 -4.70 5.23 -12.86
N ILE A 140 -3.68 5.30 -12.02
CA ILE A 140 -3.21 4.19 -11.19
C ILE A 140 -2.81 4.69 -9.80
N LEU A 141 -3.29 4.01 -8.76
CA LEU A 141 -2.88 4.16 -7.37
C LEU A 141 -1.92 3.02 -7.04
N VAL A 142 -0.64 3.32 -6.89
CA VAL A 142 0.36 2.35 -6.40
C VAL A 142 0.29 2.30 -4.88
N CYS A 143 0.22 1.11 -4.31
CA CYS A 143 0.10 0.84 -2.88
C CYS A 143 1.05 -0.27 -2.41
N GLU A 144 1.28 -0.29 -1.10
CA GLU A 144 1.98 -1.35 -0.38
C GLU A 144 0.99 -2.14 0.48
N THR A 145 1.36 -3.37 0.84
CA THR A 145 0.49 -4.31 1.56
C THR A 145 0.19 -3.88 3.00
N ASP A 146 0.99 -2.98 3.54
CA ASP A 146 0.82 -2.38 4.87
C ASP A 146 0.04 -1.07 4.87
N HIS A 147 -0.68 -0.79 3.79
CA HIS A 147 -1.69 0.25 3.72
C HIS A 147 -3.07 -0.31 4.07
N LEU A 148 -3.87 0.46 4.82
CA LEU A 148 -5.28 0.20 5.07
C LEU A 148 -6.08 1.44 4.66
N PHE A 149 -7.16 1.25 3.90
CA PHE A 149 -8.03 2.36 3.49
C PHE A 149 -8.98 2.74 4.62
N LEU A 150 -8.96 4.03 4.98
CA LEU A 150 -9.83 4.61 6.01
C LEU A 150 -11.13 5.15 5.42
N LYS A 151 -11.09 5.66 4.19
CA LYS A 151 -12.24 6.20 3.45
C LYS A 151 -11.99 6.10 1.95
N VAL A 152 -13.06 6.25 1.16
CA VAL A 152 -12.97 6.30 -0.32
C VAL A 152 -12.01 7.41 -0.73
N ILE A 153 -11.06 7.06 -1.60
CA ILE A 153 -10.12 8.01 -2.19
C ILE A 153 -10.74 8.46 -3.53
N PRO A 154 -11.17 9.71 -3.69
CA PRO A 154 -11.54 10.21 -5.01
C PRO A 154 -10.28 10.29 -5.89
N ASN A 155 -10.43 10.43 -7.20
CA ASN A 155 -9.27 10.68 -8.05
C ASN A 155 -8.75 12.12 -7.83
N LEU A 156 -7.77 12.22 -6.94
CA LEU A 156 -7.11 13.46 -6.56
C LEU A 156 -6.06 13.91 -7.57
N ALA A 157 -5.67 13.06 -8.52
CA ALA A 157 -4.69 13.37 -9.55
C ALA A 157 -5.32 14.08 -10.77
N SER A 158 -4.45 14.58 -11.63
CA SER A 158 -4.79 15.15 -12.93
C SER A 158 -3.83 14.62 -14.00
N ALA A 159 -4.07 14.97 -15.27
CA ALA A 159 -3.18 14.57 -16.36
C ALA A 159 -1.73 15.04 -16.16
N ASP A 160 -1.54 16.20 -15.51
CA ASP A 160 -0.25 16.89 -15.37
C ASP A 160 0.33 16.84 -13.93
N GLU A 161 -0.43 16.33 -12.96
CA GLU A 161 -0.04 16.33 -11.55
C GLU A 161 -0.48 15.03 -10.85
N ALA A 162 0.50 14.29 -10.34
CA ALA A 162 0.31 13.14 -9.48
C ALA A 162 -0.01 13.57 -8.04
N VAL A 163 -0.45 12.65 -7.19
CA VAL A 163 -0.68 12.87 -5.76
C VAL A 163 0.14 11.86 -4.98
N GLY A 164 0.84 12.32 -3.95
CA GLY A 164 1.63 11.45 -3.09
C GLY A 164 1.68 11.98 -1.67
N TYR A 165 2.11 11.12 -0.75
CA TYR A 165 2.33 11.49 0.64
C TYR A 165 3.71 12.15 0.80
N PRO A 166 3.83 13.29 1.53
CA PRO A 166 5.11 13.87 1.86
C PRO A 166 5.81 13.07 2.96
N PHE A 167 6.84 12.30 2.59
CA PHE A 167 7.72 11.65 3.56
C PHE A 167 8.64 12.70 4.19
N HIS A 168 8.22 13.27 5.32
CA HIS A 168 8.89 14.41 5.96
C HIS A 168 10.34 14.16 6.39
N TYR A 169 10.79 12.90 6.42
CA TYR A 169 12.18 12.52 6.65
C TYR A 169 13.04 12.47 5.37
N MET A 170 12.43 12.54 4.17
CA MET A 170 13.09 12.56 2.86
C MET A 170 13.27 13.99 2.31
N VAL A 171 13.82 14.90 3.11
CA VAL A 171 14.01 16.31 2.68
C VAL A 171 15.27 16.42 1.78
N PRO A 172 15.15 16.76 0.48
CA PRO A 172 16.30 16.77 -0.45
C PRO A 172 17.39 17.78 -0.08
N THR A 173 17.03 18.77 0.71
CA THR A 173 17.92 19.84 1.18
C THR A 173 18.41 19.65 2.61
N ARG A 174 18.06 18.54 3.29
CA ARG A 174 18.28 18.28 4.72
C ARG A 174 19.69 18.62 5.20
N ASN A 175 20.69 18.07 4.54
CA ASN A 175 22.10 18.26 4.89
C ASN A 175 22.97 18.32 3.62
N ALA A 176 24.26 18.60 3.78
CA ALA A 176 25.19 18.75 2.66
C ALA A 176 25.39 17.45 1.85
N ILE A 177 25.40 16.29 2.53
CA ILE A 177 25.59 14.97 1.93
C ILE A 177 24.37 14.62 1.07
N THR A 178 23.15 14.71 1.62
CA THR A 178 21.89 14.53 0.89
C THR A 178 21.86 15.42 -0.36
N ARG A 179 22.20 16.71 -0.23
CA ARG A 179 22.21 17.64 -1.39
C ARG A 179 23.22 17.23 -2.46
N ALA A 180 24.40 16.76 -2.06
CA ALA A 180 25.43 16.32 -2.99
C ALA A 180 24.98 15.05 -3.74
N ILE A 181 24.40 14.08 -3.03
CA ILE A 181 23.84 12.85 -3.64
C ILE A 181 22.70 13.20 -4.58
N VAL A 182 21.69 13.96 -4.14
CA VAL A 182 20.56 14.36 -4.98
C VAL A 182 21.03 15.07 -6.24
N ARG A 183 21.99 15.99 -6.12
CA ARG A 183 22.57 16.70 -7.28
C ARG A 183 23.34 15.75 -8.22
N LYS A 184 24.09 14.80 -7.67
CA LYS A 184 24.84 13.80 -8.43
C LYS A 184 23.92 12.89 -9.26
N PHE A 185 22.83 12.41 -8.68
CA PHE A 185 21.94 11.43 -9.35
C PHE A 185 20.81 12.07 -10.17
N ALA A 186 20.27 13.22 -9.73
CA ALA A 186 19.28 13.97 -10.50
C ALA A 186 19.94 14.81 -11.62
N GLY A 187 21.16 15.29 -11.40
CA GLY A 187 21.86 16.23 -12.28
C GLY A 187 21.49 17.69 -12.01
N GLU A 188 22.32 18.61 -12.50
CA GLU A 188 22.17 20.07 -12.28
C GLU A 188 20.83 20.64 -12.76
N ALA A 189 20.22 20.02 -13.78
CA ALA A 189 18.95 20.47 -14.34
C ALA A 189 17.74 20.08 -13.48
N PHE A 190 17.82 18.98 -12.72
CA PHE A 190 16.66 18.33 -12.09
C PHE A 190 16.72 18.24 -10.55
N TYR A 191 17.86 18.54 -9.93
CA TYR A 191 18.02 18.37 -8.48
C TYR A 191 17.07 19.24 -7.64
N SER A 192 16.67 20.42 -8.14
CA SER A 192 15.78 21.34 -7.42
C SER A 192 14.30 20.94 -7.54
N GLN A 193 13.99 19.97 -8.41
CA GLN A 193 12.64 19.44 -8.66
C GLN A 193 12.37 18.14 -7.88
N VAL A 194 13.40 17.55 -7.24
CA VAL A 194 13.25 16.37 -6.39
C VAL A 194 12.35 16.71 -5.20
N GLN A 195 11.31 15.90 -4.98
CA GLN A 195 10.30 16.12 -3.93
C GLN A 195 10.47 15.12 -2.78
N GLN A 196 9.94 15.42 -1.60
CA GLN A 196 9.93 14.49 -0.46
C GLN A 196 8.85 13.40 -0.62
N VAL A 197 8.93 12.60 -1.68
CA VAL A 197 7.90 11.62 -2.09
C VAL A 197 8.53 10.26 -2.38
N GLY A 198 7.78 9.18 -2.18
CA GLY A 198 8.15 7.82 -2.54
C GLY A 198 7.22 7.23 -3.61
N PRO A 199 7.45 5.97 -4.03
CA PRO A 199 6.66 5.32 -5.07
C PRO A 199 5.28 4.86 -4.60
N SER A 200 4.97 5.03 -3.31
CA SER A 200 3.75 4.54 -2.68
C SER A 200 3.51 5.29 -1.36
N PRO A 201 2.25 5.64 -1.02
CA PRO A 201 1.13 5.65 -1.93
C PRO A 201 1.32 6.78 -2.95
N VAL A 202 1.05 6.49 -4.22
CA VAL A 202 1.05 7.52 -5.27
C VAL A 202 -0.07 7.26 -6.27
N LEU A 203 -0.85 8.30 -6.56
CA LEU A 203 -1.90 8.30 -7.56
C LEU A 203 -1.44 9.14 -8.75
N MET A 204 -1.35 8.56 -9.93
CA MET A 204 -0.88 9.24 -11.14
C MET A 204 -1.54 8.68 -12.40
N THR A 205 -1.30 9.28 -13.56
CA THR A 205 -1.68 8.64 -14.83
C THR A 205 -0.82 7.39 -15.07
N PHE A 206 -1.41 6.35 -15.68
CA PHE A 206 -0.66 5.15 -16.01
C PHE A 206 0.48 5.43 -17.01
N SER A 207 0.31 6.44 -17.87
CA SER A 207 1.38 6.96 -18.73
C SER A 207 2.57 7.51 -17.93
N SER A 208 2.34 8.21 -16.82
CA SER A 208 3.41 8.66 -15.92
C SER A 208 4.15 7.50 -15.27
N LEU A 209 3.45 6.45 -14.82
CA LEU A 209 4.10 5.24 -14.29
C LEU A 209 5.01 4.60 -15.34
N ARG A 210 4.53 4.46 -16.59
CA ARG A 210 5.34 3.94 -17.70
C ARG A 210 6.58 4.77 -17.98
N ARG A 211 6.48 6.09 -17.89
CA ARG A 211 7.61 7.01 -18.13
C ARG A 211 8.67 6.93 -17.04
N VAL A 212 8.27 6.74 -15.78
CA VAL A 212 9.21 6.75 -14.64
C VAL A 212 9.81 5.39 -14.34
N ALA A 213 9.15 4.28 -14.71
CA ALA A 213 9.52 2.93 -14.27
C ALA A 213 10.99 2.57 -14.49
N SER A 214 11.50 2.71 -15.73
CA SER A 214 12.90 2.36 -16.03
C SER A 214 13.90 3.28 -15.32
N GLU A 215 13.62 4.59 -15.30
CA GLU A 215 14.49 5.56 -14.62
C GLU A 215 14.50 5.32 -13.10
N TRP A 216 13.36 4.94 -12.52
CA TRP A 216 13.24 4.57 -11.11
C TRP A 216 14.12 3.36 -10.80
N GLU A 217 14.02 2.28 -11.58
CA GLU A 217 14.91 1.12 -11.42
C GLU A 217 16.38 1.52 -11.53
N ASP A 218 16.76 2.16 -12.63
CA ASP A 218 18.15 2.52 -12.91
C ASP A 218 18.76 3.38 -11.80
N VAL A 219 18.04 4.40 -11.34
CA VAL A 219 18.50 5.27 -10.26
C VAL A 219 18.58 4.51 -8.95
N SER A 220 17.59 3.67 -8.59
CA SER A 220 17.64 2.86 -7.37
C SER A 220 18.86 1.93 -7.37
N PHE A 221 19.17 1.26 -8.49
CA PHE A 221 20.38 0.46 -8.60
C PHE A 221 21.67 1.30 -8.54
N ALA A 222 21.69 2.47 -9.19
CA ALA A 222 22.85 3.35 -9.18
C ALA A 222 23.14 3.90 -7.78
N LEU A 223 22.10 4.30 -7.03
CA LEU A 223 22.20 4.69 -5.63
C LEU A 223 22.74 3.53 -4.79
N LYS A 224 22.23 2.30 -4.98
CA LYS A 224 22.66 1.14 -4.19
C LYS A 224 24.14 0.77 -4.41
N ARG A 225 24.66 1.00 -5.62
CA ARG A 225 26.08 0.76 -5.96
C ARG A 225 27.00 1.84 -5.41
N ASP A 226 26.48 2.99 -5.02
CA ASP A 226 27.26 4.11 -4.53
C ASP A 226 27.32 4.12 -3.00
N ALA A 227 28.53 3.94 -2.44
CA ALA A 227 28.70 3.74 -1.01
C ALA A 227 28.21 4.93 -0.15
N GLU A 228 28.33 6.16 -0.64
CA GLU A 228 27.86 7.34 0.08
C GLU A 228 26.33 7.43 0.07
N ALA A 229 25.71 7.16 -1.08
CA ALA A 229 24.25 7.11 -1.19
C ALA A 229 23.64 5.95 -0.39
N ASP A 230 24.22 4.75 -0.45
CA ASP A 230 23.78 3.59 0.32
C ASP A 230 23.84 3.84 1.82
N ALA A 231 24.93 4.46 2.30
CA ALA A 231 25.08 4.82 3.70
C ALA A 231 24.10 5.92 4.15
N GLU A 232 23.87 6.96 3.33
CA GLU A 232 23.00 8.09 3.69
C GLU A 232 21.51 7.75 3.60
N PHE A 233 21.09 7.00 2.59
CA PHE A 233 19.68 6.71 2.33
C PHE A 233 19.21 5.41 2.95
N GLY A 234 20.10 4.42 3.11
CA GLY A 234 19.81 3.15 3.77
C GLY A 234 18.53 2.50 3.25
N TRP A 235 17.59 2.20 4.15
CA TRP A 235 16.34 1.53 3.79
C TRP A 235 15.41 2.34 2.88
N MET A 236 15.56 3.68 2.85
CA MET A 236 14.75 4.58 2.01
C MET A 236 15.33 4.76 0.60
N LEU A 237 16.42 4.05 0.27
CA LEU A 237 17.16 4.26 -0.96
C LEU A 237 16.32 4.09 -2.22
N GLU A 238 15.44 3.08 -2.24
CA GLU A 238 14.53 2.86 -3.36
C GLU A 238 13.58 4.05 -3.53
N MET A 239 13.02 4.57 -2.43
CA MET A 239 12.13 5.74 -2.44
C MET A 239 12.84 7.00 -2.96
N TRP A 240 14.12 7.20 -2.60
CA TRP A 240 14.94 8.26 -3.19
C TRP A 240 15.16 8.06 -4.69
N GLY A 241 15.32 6.80 -5.11
CA GLY A 241 15.37 6.44 -6.53
C GLY A 241 14.11 6.88 -7.27
N TYR A 242 12.93 6.60 -6.73
CA TYR A 242 11.66 7.08 -7.31
C TYR A 242 11.61 8.60 -7.38
N SER A 243 11.93 9.30 -6.28
CA SER A 243 11.85 10.77 -6.23
C SER A 243 12.77 11.44 -7.25
N VAL A 244 14.02 10.96 -7.36
CA VAL A 244 14.99 11.45 -8.33
C VAL A 244 14.53 11.13 -9.75
N ALA A 245 14.05 9.91 -10.01
CA ALA A 245 13.54 9.51 -11.32
C ALA A 245 12.35 10.38 -11.75
N ALA A 246 11.37 10.59 -10.86
CA ALA A 246 10.22 11.44 -11.11
C ALA A 246 10.62 12.86 -11.51
N ALA A 247 11.60 13.45 -10.82
CA ALA A 247 12.15 14.76 -11.19
C ALA A 247 12.79 14.75 -12.59
N LYS A 248 13.58 13.73 -12.91
CA LYS A 248 14.24 13.59 -14.22
C LYS A 248 13.25 13.43 -15.37
N VAL A 249 12.14 12.72 -15.15
CA VAL A 249 11.10 12.54 -16.17
C VAL A 249 10.02 13.62 -16.15
N GLY A 250 10.11 14.60 -15.24
CA GLY A 250 9.20 15.75 -15.17
C GLY A 250 7.83 15.45 -14.56
N ILE A 251 7.71 14.45 -13.69
CA ILE A 251 6.49 14.18 -12.91
C ILE A 251 6.50 15.06 -11.66
N ARG A 252 5.42 15.82 -11.47
CA ARG A 252 5.20 16.61 -10.25
C ARG A 252 4.08 16.02 -9.41
N HIS A 253 4.23 16.16 -8.10
CA HIS A 253 3.27 15.67 -7.13
C HIS A 253 2.66 16.82 -6.34
N LYS A 254 1.34 16.81 -6.22
CA LYS A 254 0.63 17.44 -5.12
C LYS A 254 0.88 16.59 -3.86
N LEU A 255 1.73 17.11 -2.98
CA LEU A 255 2.02 16.46 -1.71
C LEU A 255 0.89 16.74 -0.72
N LEU A 256 0.20 15.69 -0.31
CA LEU A 256 -1.01 15.79 0.50
C LEU A 256 -0.77 15.18 1.89
N ASN A 257 -0.72 16.01 2.92
CA ASN A 257 -0.42 15.58 4.30
C ASN A 257 -1.45 14.61 4.87
N ASP A 258 -2.71 14.72 4.45
CA ASP A 258 -3.80 13.84 4.85
C ASP A 258 -3.98 12.63 3.91
N PHE A 259 -3.04 12.40 2.96
CA PHE A 259 -3.09 11.22 2.11
C PHE A 259 -2.85 9.92 2.89
N GLN A 260 -1.91 9.96 3.84
CA GLN A 260 -1.54 8.84 4.68
C GLN A 260 -1.25 9.32 6.11
N VAL A 261 -1.43 8.42 7.08
CA VAL A 261 -0.92 8.57 8.46
C VAL A 261 -0.10 7.35 8.86
N GLU A 262 0.99 7.59 9.59
CA GLU A 262 1.91 6.56 10.09
C GLU A 262 1.87 6.55 11.63
N SER A 263 0.80 6.00 12.19
CA SER A 263 0.60 6.02 13.65
C SER A 263 1.52 5.02 14.37
N SER A 264 1.85 5.32 15.62
CA SER A 264 2.63 4.47 16.52
C SER A 264 2.34 4.81 17.98
N SER A 265 2.91 4.05 18.92
CA SER A 265 2.90 4.44 20.33
C SER A 265 3.71 5.72 20.62
N GLN A 266 4.57 6.18 19.71
CA GLN A 266 5.38 7.39 19.90
C GLN A 266 4.68 8.66 19.44
N PHE A 267 3.71 8.54 18.52
CA PHE A 267 3.05 9.67 17.88
C PHE A 267 1.54 9.50 17.99
N GLY A 268 0.93 10.26 18.90
CA GLY A 268 -0.52 10.39 18.96
C GLY A 268 -1.03 11.18 17.76
N ASN A 269 -1.77 10.53 16.87
CA ASN A 269 -2.43 11.16 15.73
C ASN A 269 -3.94 11.08 15.90
N ASP A 270 -4.63 12.20 15.66
CA ASP A 270 -6.10 12.25 15.59
C ASP A 270 -6.53 11.70 14.22
N ILE A 271 -6.90 10.42 14.19
CA ILE A 271 -7.28 9.70 12.98
C ILE A 271 -8.65 10.14 12.50
N THR A 272 -9.56 10.45 13.43
CA THR A 272 -10.91 10.95 13.10
C THR A 272 -11.13 12.39 13.56
N LYS A 273 -12.02 13.09 12.84
CA LYS A 273 -12.54 14.40 13.22
C LYS A 273 -14.03 14.43 12.92
N ASN A 274 -14.83 14.80 13.92
CA ASN A 274 -16.30 14.81 13.83
C ASN A 274 -16.88 13.46 13.37
N GLY A 275 -16.27 12.34 13.80
CA GLY A 275 -16.71 11.00 13.43
C GLY A 275 -16.34 10.54 12.01
N VAL A 276 -15.51 11.30 11.28
CA VAL A 276 -15.06 10.96 9.92
C VAL A 276 -13.53 10.85 9.90
N PRO A 277 -12.94 9.88 9.18
CA PRO A 277 -11.49 9.79 9.04
C PRO A 277 -10.88 11.05 8.40
N ASN A 278 -9.85 11.60 9.03
CA ASN A 278 -9.06 12.71 8.50
C ASN A 278 -8.21 12.26 7.31
N TYR A 279 -7.63 11.07 7.42
CA TYR A 279 -6.69 10.51 6.44
C TYR A 279 -7.38 9.55 5.47
N TYR A 280 -6.76 9.32 4.31
CA TYR A 280 -7.22 8.30 3.35
C TYR A 280 -6.63 6.92 3.65
N ILE A 281 -5.36 6.86 4.01
CA ILE A 281 -4.59 5.63 4.22
C ILE A 281 -3.99 5.62 5.63
N LEU A 282 -4.10 4.48 6.32
CA LEU A 282 -3.28 4.18 7.51
C LEU A 282 -2.15 3.25 7.07
N HIS A 283 -0.90 3.67 7.26
CA HIS A 283 0.29 2.88 6.97
C HIS A 283 0.89 2.33 8.27
N TYR A 284 0.77 1.03 8.50
CA TYR A 284 1.13 0.39 9.78
C TYR A 284 2.57 -0.14 9.80
N THR A 285 3.53 0.75 9.52
CA THR A 285 4.96 0.39 9.51
C THR A 285 5.59 0.29 10.91
N PHE A 286 5.12 1.12 11.84
CA PHE A 286 5.63 1.24 13.20
C PHE A 286 4.90 0.32 14.18
N SER A 287 5.64 -0.14 15.21
CA SER A 287 5.04 -0.90 16.30
C SER A 287 4.17 0.00 17.19
N HIS A 288 3.18 -0.63 17.83
CA HIS A 288 2.34 -0.03 18.83
C HIS A 288 2.55 -0.79 20.14
N GLU A 289 3.14 -0.17 21.14
CA GLU A 289 3.52 -0.80 22.41
C GLU A 289 2.97 0.02 23.58
N TYR A 290 2.18 -0.62 24.45
CA TYR A 290 1.51 0.04 25.58
C TYR A 290 1.51 -0.84 26.84
N SER A 291 1.59 -0.22 28.02
CA SER A 291 1.30 -0.92 29.29
C SER A 291 -0.18 -1.32 29.37
N ALA A 292 -0.53 -2.16 30.34
CA ALA A 292 -1.92 -2.57 30.62
C ALA A 292 -2.84 -1.37 30.91
N GLU A 293 -2.30 -0.28 31.44
CA GLU A 293 -3.01 0.98 31.72
C GLU A 293 -3.10 1.90 30.48
N GLY A 294 -2.51 1.52 29.35
CA GLY A 294 -2.49 2.31 28.11
C GLY A 294 -1.37 3.34 28.05
N VAL A 295 -0.33 3.22 28.88
CA VAL A 295 0.84 4.10 28.81
C VAL A 295 1.70 3.70 27.63
N ALA A 296 1.95 4.65 26.71
CA ALA A 296 2.83 4.43 25.57
C ALA A 296 4.24 4.04 26.01
N MET A 297 4.75 2.95 25.46
CA MET A 297 6.12 2.50 25.70
C MET A 297 7.04 3.08 24.63
N LEU A 298 8.18 3.63 25.08
CA LEU A 298 9.23 4.20 24.24
C LEU A 298 10.51 3.34 24.35
N ASP A 299 11.39 3.46 23.35
CA ASP A 299 12.77 2.95 23.39
C ASP A 299 12.91 1.43 23.66
N SER A 300 12.26 0.60 22.85
CA SER A 300 12.37 -0.88 22.91
C SER A 300 11.89 -1.50 24.24
N LYS A 301 11.06 -0.80 24.99
CA LYS A 301 10.42 -1.34 26.19
C LYS A 301 9.16 -2.11 25.78
N HIS A 302 9.18 -3.41 26.01
CA HIS A 302 8.02 -4.27 25.78
C HIS A 302 6.82 -3.81 26.63
N GLY A 303 5.72 -3.47 25.97
CA GLY A 303 4.43 -3.22 26.60
C GLY A 303 3.67 -4.52 26.90
N ASP A 304 2.71 -4.45 27.82
CA ASP A 304 1.79 -5.56 28.11
C ASP A 304 0.89 -5.86 26.90
N TRP A 305 0.53 -4.83 26.14
CA TRP A 305 -0.10 -4.96 24.83
C TRP A 305 0.84 -4.45 23.75
N GLN A 306 1.00 -5.24 22.69
CA GLN A 306 1.85 -4.91 21.57
C GLN A 306 1.24 -5.37 20.25
N PHE A 307 1.40 -4.53 19.23
CA PHE A 307 1.24 -4.91 17.85
C PHE A 307 2.49 -4.49 17.07
N ASP A 308 3.24 -5.47 16.58
CA ASP A 308 4.24 -5.29 15.53
C ASP A 308 3.99 -6.35 14.46
N LYS A 309 3.72 -5.90 13.23
CA LYS A 309 3.52 -6.79 12.09
C LYS A 309 4.67 -7.77 11.88
N ARG A 310 5.90 -7.43 12.32
CA ARG A 310 7.08 -8.30 12.22
C ARG A 310 6.97 -9.56 13.09
N GLN A 311 6.08 -9.60 14.06
CA GLN A 311 5.75 -10.81 14.82
C GLN A 311 5.04 -11.86 13.94
N TYR A 312 4.42 -11.42 12.84
CA TYR A 312 3.67 -12.24 11.89
C TYR A 312 4.46 -12.51 10.60
N GLN A 313 5.80 -12.61 10.70
CA GLN A 313 6.65 -12.94 9.54
C GLN A 313 6.48 -14.39 9.07
N ARG A 314 6.20 -15.30 10.01
CA ARG A 314 6.14 -16.77 9.79
C ARG A 314 4.85 -17.40 10.31
N VAL A 315 3.92 -16.57 10.77
CA VAL A 315 2.63 -16.96 11.32
C VAL A 315 1.60 -15.95 10.87
N LEU A 316 0.40 -16.41 10.58
CA LEU A 316 -0.70 -15.53 10.19
C LEU A 316 -1.41 -14.98 11.44
N PRO A 317 -1.84 -13.70 11.46
CA PRO A 317 -2.60 -13.15 12.58
C PRO A 317 -4.02 -13.72 12.59
N ARG A 318 -4.32 -14.63 13.52
CA ARG A 318 -5.65 -15.28 13.64
C ARG A 318 -6.57 -14.59 14.62
N SER A 319 -6.00 -14.00 15.67
CA SER A 319 -6.72 -13.25 16.68
C SER A 319 -5.78 -12.17 17.20
N LEU A 320 -6.29 -10.95 17.27
CA LEU A 320 -5.57 -9.80 17.81
C LEU A 320 -6.31 -9.37 19.07
N PRO A 321 -5.67 -9.38 20.26
CA PRO A 321 -6.30 -8.87 21.46
C PRO A 321 -6.58 -7.37 21.30
N PRO A 322 -7.75 -6.87 21.77
CA PRO A 322 -8.02 -5.43 21.73
C PRO A 322 -6.99 -4.66 22.56
N PRO A 323 -6.58 -3.46 22.12
CA PRO A 323 -5.67 -2.63 22.91
C PRO A 323 -6.32 -2.14 24.21
N PRO A 324 -5.52 -1.68 25.20
CA PRO A 324 -6.02 -1.02 26.40
C PRO A 324 -6.90 0.20 26.07
N ARG A 325 -7.85 0.54 26.94
CA ARG A 325 -8.81 1.62 26.68
C ARG A 325 -8.17 2.99 26.48
N CYS A 326 -7.05 3.27 27.16
CA CYS A 326 -6.43 4.59 27.21
C CYS A 326 -5.29 4.80 26.19
N VAL A 327 -5.15 3.91 25.20
CA VAL A 327 -4.14 4.07 24.14
C VAL A 327 -4.53 5.16 23.15
N PHE A 328 -3.59 5.57 22.28
CA PHE A 328 -3.89 6.49 21.19
C PHE A 328 -4.88 5.91 20.18
N GLU A 329 -5.66 6.79 19.55
CA GLU A 329 -6.69 6.43 18.57
C GLU A 329 -6.15 5.54 17.43
N GLY A 330 -4.91 5.78 16.99
CA GLY A 330 -4.25 5.00 15.96
C GLY A 330 -4.15 3.50 16.28
N ALA A 331 -3.88 3.14 17.55
CA ALA A 331 -3.81 1.74 17.97
C ALA A 331 -5.19 1.06 17.91
N TRP A 332 -6.25 1.75 18.36
CA TRP A 332 -7.62 1.27 18.26
C TRP A 332 -8.08 1.13 16.81
N THR A 333 -7.79 2.14 15.98
CA THR A 333 -8.15 2.14 14.57
C THR A 333 -7.46 1.01 13.81
N LEU A 334 -6.15 0.84 14.03
CA LEU A 334 -5.39 -0.25 13.44
C LEU A 334 -5.95 -1.61 13.87
N TRP A 335 -6.16 -1.81 15.17
CA TRP A 335 -6.72 -3.06 15.68
C TRP A 335 -8.09 -3.36 15.06
N GLN A 336 -9.00 -2.38 14.99
CA GLN A 336 -10.32 -2.56 14.38
C GLN A 336 -10.22 -2.97 12.91
N LEU A 337 -9.44 -2.25 12.11
CA LEU A 337 -9.30 -2.54 10.67
C LEU A 337 -8.71 -3.92 10.41
N LEU A 338 -7.75 -4.36 11.22
CA LEU A 338 -7.17 -5.70 11.12
C LEU A 338 -8.13 -6.77 11.62
N HIS A 339 -8.72 -6.56 12.80
CA HIS A 339 -9.64 -7.50 13.43
C HIS A 339 -10.87 -7.75 12.56
N ASP A 340 -11.53 -6.70 12.07
CA ASP A 340 -12.71 -6.80 11.21
C ASP A 340 -12.39 -7.59 9.93
N ALA A 341 -11.24 -7.33 9.31
CA ALA A 341 -10.82 -8.07 8.12
C ALA A 341 -10.54 -9.55 8.44
N ILE A 342 -9.85 -9.87 9.54
CA ILE A 342 -9.57 -11.24 9.97
C ILE A 342 -10.86 -12.00 10.27
N VAL A 343 -11.84 -11.36 10.92
CA VAL A 343 -13.15 -11.96 11.22
C VAL A 343 -13.99 -12.18 9.96
N ALA A 344 -13.92 -11.26 9.00
CA ALA A 344 -14.73 -11.33 7.78
C ALA A 344 -14.19 -12.27 6.70
N LEU A 345 -12.88 -12.56 6.70
CA LEU A 345 -12.24 -13.40 5.69
C LEU A 345 -12.31 -14.89 6.10
N PRO A 346 -13.08 -15.74 5.39
CA PRO A 346 -13.14 -17.17 5.69
C PRO A 346 -11.78 -17.85 5.39
N ASP A 347 -11.57 -19.06 5.91
CA ASP A 347 -10.45 -19.92 5.55
C ASP A 347 -9.08 -19.23 5.67
N TRP A 348 -8.74 -18.77 6.87
CA TRP A 348 -7.37 -18.37 7.18
C TRP A 348 -6.48 -19.62 7.05
N PRO A 349 -5.52 -19.68 6.10
CA PRO A 349 -4.84 -20.93 5.76
C PRO A 349 -4.31 -21.67 7.00
N ASP A 350 -4.59 -22.96 7.06
CA ASP A 350 -4.14 -23.82 8.15
C ASP A 350 -2.68 -24.25 7.98
N GLY A 351 -1.87 -23.90 8.97
CA GLY A 351 -0.48 -24.33 9.07
C GLY A 351 0.54 -23.45 8.35
N ALA A 352 1.79 -23.56 8.79
CA ALA A 352 2.91 -22.89 8.15
C ALA A 352 3.14 -23.47 6.75
N PHE A 353 3.06 -22.61 5.73
CA PHE A 353 3.50 -22.88 4.35
C PHE A 353 4.99 -23.22 4.28
#